data_AF-A0A9D3VR86-F1
#
_entry.id   AF-A0A9D3VR86-F1
#
_cell.length_a   1.000
_cell.length_b   1.000
_cell.length_c   1.000
_cell.angle_alpha   90.00
_cell.angle_beta   90.00
_cell.angle_gamma   90.00
#
_symmetry.space_group_name_H-M   'P 1'
#
loop_
_entity.id
_entity.type
_entity.pdbx_description
1 polymer ?
#
loop_
_entity_poly.entity_id
_entity_poly.type
_entity_poly.pdbx_seq_one_letter_code
_entity_poly.pdbx_strand_id
1 'polypeptide(L)'
;MEEVCGSIFNMSPLKAPMMDGFHAKFYQANWECVSSSSMQLFWNDSLSEGFIPSRGVRQGNPLSPYLFILVMERLGHLIEAAIE
;
A
#
# COMPACT_ATOMS: atom_id res chain seq x y z
N MET A 1 -6.61 -4.40 -0.16
CA MET A 1 -5.21 -4.78 0.11
C MET A 1 -4.79 -6.04 -0.64
N GLU A 2 -5.70 -6.98 -0.90
CA GLU A 2 -5.39 -8.23 -1.61
C GLU A 2 -4.96 -8.00 -3.08
N GLU A 3 -5.62 -7.11 -3.81
CA GLU A 3 -5.22 -6.74 -5.19
C GLU A 3 -3.86 -6.03 -5.25
N VAL A 4 -3.56 -5.21 -4.24
CA VAL A 4 -2.26 -4.52 -4.09
C VAL A 4 -1.17 -5.53 -3.79
N CYS A 5 -1.46 -6.50 -2.91
CA CYS A 5 -0.60 -7.65 -2.64
C CYS A 5 -0.27 -8.39 -3.93
N GLY A 6 -1.31 -8.84 -4.66
CA GLY A 6 -1.15 -9.58 -5.90
C GLY A 6 -0.35 -8.80 -6.94
N SER A 7 -0.55 -7.49 -7.04
CA SER A 7 0.20 -6.63 -7.96
C SER A 7 1.68 -6.51 -7.57
N ILE A 8 1.99 -6.29 -6.28
CA ILE A 8 3.37 -6.14 -5.80
C ILE A 8 4.15 -7.45 -5.88
N PHE A 9 3.52 -8.59 -5.54
CA PHE A 9 4.18 -9.90 -5.61
C PHE A 9 4.29 -10.44 -7.04
N ASN A 10 3.45 -9.99 -7.98
CA ASN A 10 3.61 -10.31 -9.40
C ASN A 10 4.70 -9.45 -10.10
N MET A 11 5.18 -8.37 -9.49
CA MET A 11 6.27 -7.57 -10.06
C MET A 11 7.64 -8.23 -9.78
N SER A 12 8.53 -8.22 -10.79
CA SER A 12 9.92 -8.65 -10.58
C SER A 12 10.58 -7.78 -9.51
N PRO A 13 11.23 -8.37 -8.49
CA PRO A 13 11.80 -7.63 -7.36
C PRO A 13 12.81 -6.55 -7.78
N LEU A 14 13.49 -6.78 -8.91
CA LEU A 14 14.54 -5.91 -9.47
C LEU A 14 14.09 -5.22 -10.77
N LYS A 15 12.78 -5.08 -10.99
CA LYS A 15 12.27 -4.22 -12.06
C LYS A 15 12.77 -2.79 -11.87
N ALA A 16 12.84 -2.03 -12.97
CA ALA A 16 13.21 -0.60 -12.94
C ALA A 16 12.51 0.13 -11.78
N PRO A 17 13.23 1.02 -11.07
CA PRO A 17 12.67 1.74 -9.94
C PRO A 17 11.41 2.47 -10.34
N MET A 18 10.44 2.47 -9.44
CA MET A 18 9.17 3.12 -9.68
C MET A 18 9.31 4.65 -9.52
N MET A 19 8.24 5.42 -9.74
CA MET A 19 8.30 6.90 -9.66
C MET A 19 8.73 7.42 -8.27
N ASP A 20 8.67 6.56 -7.25
CA ASP A 20 9.17 6.79 -5.90
C ASP A 20 10.68 6.52 -5.71
N GLY A 21 11.37 5.99 -6.73
CA GLY A 21 12.78 5.61 -6.70
C GLY A 21 13.09 4.27 -6.02
N PHE A 22 12.08 3.52 -5.59
CA PHE A 22 12.24 2.22 -4.93
C PHE A 22 11.96 1.05 -5.89
N HIS A 23 12.69 -0.04 -5.69
CA HIS A 23 12.41 -1.30 -6.38
C HIS A 23 11.25 -2.03 -5.72
N ALA A 24 10.52 -2.85 -6.48
CA ALA A 24 9.42 -3.68 -5.95
C ALA A 24 9.86 -4.55 -4.74
N LYS A 25 11.13 -4.97 -4.69
CA LYS A 25 11.72 -5.69 -3.55
C LYS A 25 11.57 -4.96 -2.22
N PHE A 26 11.64 -3.62 -2.20
CA PHE A 26 11.46 -2.83 -0.98
C PHE A 26 10.07 -3.06 -0.38
N TYR A 27 9.03 -3.02 -1.21
CA TYR A 27 7.66 -3.23 -0.79
C TYR A 27 7.35 -4.67 -0.44
N GLN A 28 7.91 -5.63 -1.18
CA GLN A 28 7.80 -7.06 -0.87
C GLN A 28 8.43 -7.38 0.50
N ALA A 29 9.58 -6.79 0.81
CA ALA A 29 10.27 -6.99 2.09
C ALA A 29 9.56 -6.31 3.27
N ASN A 30 8.90 -5.17 3.04
CA ASN A 30 8.19 -4.42 4.07
C ASN A 30 6.67 -4.67 4.07
N TRP A 31 6.21 -5.75 3.42
CA TRP A 31 4.79 -6.01 3.23
C TRP A 31 4.03 -6.20 4.55
N GLU A 32 4.65 -6.79 5.57
CA GLU A 32 4.03 -6.97 6.89
C GLU A 32 3.68 -5.63 7.56
N CYS A 33 4.52 -4.61 7.40
CA CYS A 33 4.27 -3.26 7.92
C CYS A 33 3.11 -2.55 7.20
N VAL A 34 2.74 -3.04 6.02
CA VAL A 34 1.72 -2.48 5.14
C VAL A 34 0.39 -3.25 5.27
N SER A 35 0.46 -4.57 5.40
CA SER A 35 -0.70 -5.46 5.47
C SER A 35 -1.36 -5.47 6.85
N SER A 36 -0.57 -5.32 7.93
CA SER A 36 -1.06 -5.31 9.31
C SER A 36 -1.42 -3.91 9.80
N SER A 37 -2.43 -3.28 9.18
CA SER A 37 -2.99 -2.06 9.74
C SER A 37 -3.95 -2.39 10.89
N SER A 38 -3.49 -2.35 12.14
CA SER A 38 -4.37 -2.25 13.31
C SER A 38 -4.51 -0.78 13.71
N MET A 39 -5.71 -0.28 13.95
CA MET A 39 -5.98 1.10 14.37
C MET A 39 -6.67 1.12 15.73
N GLN A 40 -6.32 2.10 16.55
CA GLN A 40 -7.01 2.42 17.80
C GLN A 40 -7.37 3.90 17.77
N LEU A 41 -8.60 4.23 18.12
CA LEU A 41 -9.03 5.62 18.26
C LEU A 41 -8.70 6.09 19.67
N PHE A 42 -7.94 7.18 19.77
CA PHE A 42 -7.80 7.90 21.02
C PHE A 42 -8.88 8.98 21.08
N TRP A 43 -9.82 8.82 22.00
CA TRP A 43 -10.97 9.72 22.15
C TRP A 43 -11.26 9.95 23.64
N ASN A 44 -11.40 11.22 24.04
CA ASN A 44 -11.69 11.63 25.42
C ASN A 44 -10.79 10.94 26.48
N ASP A 45 -9.47 11.02 26.30
CA ASP A 45 -8.47 10.37 27.19
C ASP A 45 -8.58 8.85 27.33
N SER A 46 -9.34 8.20 26.45
CA SER A 46 -9.51 6.75 26.42
C SER A 46 -9.12 6.19 25.06
N LEU A 47 -8.46 5.04 25.08
CA LEU A 47 -8.11 4.30 23.89
C LEU A 47 -9.25 3.33 23.56
N SER A 48 -9.76 3.36 22.33
CA SER A 48 -10.77 2.40 21.87
C SER A 48 -10.17 1.00 21.74
N GLU A 49 -11.05 0.00 21.66
CA GLU A 49 -10.62 -1.31 21.16
C GLU A 49 -9.98 -1.18 19.77
N GLY A 50 -8.96 -2.00 19.55
CA GLY A 50 -8.27 -2.05 18.27
C GLY A 50 -9.19 -2.62 17.19
N PHE A 51 -9.28 -1.94 16.06
CA PHE A 51 -10.01 -2.41 14.90
C PHE A 51 -9.11 -2.43 13.67
N ILE A 52 -9.41 -3.33 12.75
CA ILE A 52 -8.75 -3.40 11.45
C ILE A 52 -9.58 -2.54 10.49
N PRO A 53 -9.07 -1.42 9.97
CA PRO A 53 -9.78 -0.63 8.98
C PRO A 53 -9.99 -1.48 7.73
N SER A 54 -11.24 -1.60 7.31
CA SER A 54 -11.63 -2.36 6.11
C SER A 54 -11.29 -1.64 4.81
N ARG A 55 -11.04 -0.32 4.87
CA ARG A 55 -10.70 0.53 3.72
C ARG A 55 -9.66 1.58 4.09
N GLY A 56 -8.92 2.02 3.08
CA GLY A 56 -7.91 3.06 3.22
C GLY A 56 -6.52 2.52 3.60
N VAL A 57 -5.53 3.40 3.50
CA VAL A 57 -4.15 3.15 3.91
C VAL A 57 -3.92 3.93 5.21
N ARG A 58 -3.06 3.44 6.13
CA ARG A 58 -2.72 4.12 7.39
C ARG A 58 -2.26 5.57 7.16
N GLN A 59 -3.14 6.55 7.34
CA GLN A 59 -2.71 7.95 7.36
C GLN A 59 -1.70 8.15 8.51
N GLY A 60 -0.55 8.74 8.20
CA GLY A 60 0.55 8.92 9.15
C GLY A 60 1.59 7.79 9.19
N ASN A 61 1.43 6.70 8.43
CA ASN A 61 2.54 5.76 8.19
C ASN A 61 3.45 6.33 7.08
N PRO A 62 4.78 6.43 7.30
CA PRO A 62 5.72 6.92 6.30
C PRO A 62 5.69 6.14 4.97
N LEU A 63 5.17 4.90 4.96
CA LEU A 63 5.00 4.07 3.75
C LEU A 63 3.73 4.37 2.95
N SER A 64 2.72 5.00 3.55
CA SER A 64 1.42 5.21 2.92
C SER A 64 1.39 6.14 1.70
N PRO A 65 2.19 7.22 1.64
CA PRO A 65 2.32 8.03 0.42
C PRO A 65 2.87 7.21 -0.76
N TYR A 66 3.84 6.34 -0.49
CA TYR A 66 4.45 5.50 -1.51
C TYR A 66 3.50 4.42 -2.03
N LEU A 67 2.72 3.80 -1.13
CA LEU A 67 1.64 2.89 -1.53
C LEU A 67 0.56 3.55 -2.38
N PHE A 68 0.25 4.81 -2.12
CA PHE A 68 -0.71 5.55 -2.94
C PHE A 68 -0.16 5.76 -4.36
N ILE A 69 1.11 6.16 -4.49
CA ILE A 69 1.80 6.27 -5.79
C ILE A 69 1.81 4.90 -6.50
N LEU A 70 2.07 3.82 -5.75
CA LEU A 70 2.00 2.45 -6.24
C LEU A 70 0.68 2.06 -6.89
N VAL A 71 -0.40 2.33 -6.17
CA VAL A 71 -1.75 2.03 -6.64
C VAL A 71 -2.10 2.91 -7.85
N MET A 72 -1.71 4.19 -7.84
CA MET A 72 -2.01 5.11 -8.94
C MET A 72 -1.30 4.72 -10.24
N GLU A 73 -0.03 4.31 -10.19
CA GLU A 73 0.67 3.85 -11.39
C GLU A 73 0.05 2.56 -11.94
N ARG A 74 -0.31 1.61 -11.06
CA ARG A 74 -1.00 0.38 -11.49
C ARG A 74 -2.36 0.69 -12.09
N LEU A 75 -3.12 1.60 -11.50
CA LEU A 75 -4.41 2.05 -12.03
C LEU A 75 -4.24 2.69 -13.41
N GLY A 76 -3.21 3.50 -13.61
CA GLY A 76 -2.87 4.08 -14.92
C GLY A 76 -2.68 3.02 -16.00
N HIS A 77 -1.85 2.00 -15.72
CA HIS A 77 -1.65 0.88 -16.65
C HIS A 77 -2.94 0.09 -16.94
N LEU A 78 -3.83 -0.07 -15.95
CA LEU A 78 -5.11 -0.74 -16.15
C LEU A 78 -6.06 0.09 -17.02
N ILE A 79 -6.04 1.42 -16.88
CA ILE A 79 -6.83 2.34 -17.70
C ILE A 79 -6.32 2.31 -19.14
N GLU A 80 -5.01 2.40 -19.37
CA GLU A 80 -4.42 2.30 -20.71
C GLU A 80 -4.79 0.99 -21.40
N ALA A 81 -4.63 -0.14 -20.69
CA ALA A 81 -4.97 -1.46 -21.21
C ALA A 81 -6.48 -1.68 -21.44
N ALA A 82 -7.34 -0.86 -20.85
CA ALA A 82 -8.79 -0.92 -21.06
C ALA A 82 -9.27 0.01 -22.19
N ILE A 83 -8.42 0.93 -22.64
CA ILE A 83 -8.70 1.84 -23.76
C ILE A 83 -8.24 1.22 -25.10
N GLU A 84 -7.20 0.38 -25.09
CA GLU A 84 -6.82 -0.51 -26.22
C GLU A 84 -7.76 -1.71 -26.36
#